data_AF-A0A2V9TK16-F1
#
_entry.id   AF-A0A2V9TK16-F1
#
_cell.length_a   1.000
_cell.length_b   1.000
_cell.length_c   1.000
_cell.angle_alpha   90.00
_cell.angle_beta   90.00
_cell.angle_gamma   90.00
#
_symmetry.space_group_name_H-M   'P 1'
#
loop_
_entity.id
_entity.type
_entity.pdbx_description
1 polymer ?
#
loop_
_entity_poly.entity_id
_entity_poly.type
_entity_poly.pdbx_seq_one_letter_code
_entity_poly.pdbx_strand_id
1 'polypeptide(L)'
;GTASETLKNVRLKVGEGIAGWVAKHGERLIVPDVYTDPRFAKRIDEMTKLETRSIICVPLRSKLRVLGVIQLVNVHMEHFTDQETFFLQSLCDYAAIAIENARSVEKIQELTITDDC
;
A
#
# COMPACT_ATOMS: atom_id res chain seq x y z
N GLY A 1 -1.84 16.00 10.24
CA GLY A 1 -1.32 15.99 11.62
C GLY A 1 0.10 15.47 11.65
N THR A 2 0.82 15.67 12.75
CA THR A 2 2.25 15.33 12.93
C THR A 2 2.60 13.86 12.66
N ALA A 3 1.70 12.93 13.00
CA ALA A 3 1.87 11.51 12.71
C ALA A 3 1.90 11.21 11.19
N SER A 4 1.09 11.91 10.39
CA SER A 4 1.06 11.75 8.92
C SER A 4 2.37 12.23 8.26
N GLU A 5 2.98 13.29 8.79
CA GLU A 5 4.29 13.77 8.32
C GLU A 5 5.41 12.79 8.67
N THR A 6 5.38 12.23 9.88
CA THR A 6 6.34 11.22 10.31
C THR A 6 6.27 9.98 9.41
N LEU A 7 5.06 9.51 9.11
CA LEU A 7 4.82 8.38 8.21
C LEU A 7 5.43 8.56 6.81
N LYS A 8 5.44 9.78 6.25
CA LYS A 8 6.03 10.03 4.92
C LYS A 8 7.53 9.70 4.84
N ASN A 9 8.23 9.80 5.97
CA ASN A 9 9.66 9.55 6.07
C ASN A 9 10.00 8.14 6.56
N VAL A 10 8.99 7.36 6.98
CA VAL A 10 9.19 5.96 7.35
C VAL A 10 9.47 5.15 6.09
N ARG A 11 10.43 4.22 6.20
CA ARG A 11 10.73 3.23 5.18
C ARG A 11 10.59 1.83 5.78
N LEU A 12 9.91 0.97 5.03
CA LEU A 12 9.78 -0.46 5.31
C LEU A 12 10.51 -1.22 4.20
N LYS A 13 11.22 -2.27 4.57
CA LYS A 13 11.76 -3.21 3.59
C LYS A 13 10.63 -4.06 3.00
N VAL A 14 10.80 -4.53 1.76
CA VAL A 14 9.91 -5.55 1.21
C VAL A 14 9.99 -6.80 2.09
N GLY A 15 8.83 -7.35 2.48
CA GLY A 15 8.69 -8.43 3.45
C GLY A 15 8.62 -7.99 4.93
N GLU A 16 8.86 -6.73 5.25
CA GLU A 16 8.77 -6.20 6.61
C GLU A 16 7.38 -5.61 6.90
N GLY A 17 6.78 -5.99 8.02
CA GLY A 17 5.45 -5.48 8.35
C GLY A 17 4.36 -6.15 7.51
N ILE A 18 3.10 -5.81 7.81
CA ILE A 18 1.95 -6.20 6.99
C ILE A 18 2.08 -5.61 5.57
N ALA A 19 2.47 -4.33 5.46
CA ALA A 19 2.68 -3.66 4.17
C ALA A 19 3.76 -4.34 3.33
N GLY A 20 4.93 -4.62 3.92
CA GLY A 20 6.03 -5.26 3.19
C GLY A 20 5.70 -6.69 2.81
N TRP A 21 4.96 -7.43 3.66
CA TRP A 21 4.48 -8.76 3.31
C TRP A 21 3.55 -8.73 2.09
N VAL A 22 2.56 -7.83 2.08
CA VAL A 22 1.64 -7.67 0.92
C VAL A 22 2.40 -7.23 -0.32
N ALA A 23 3.37 -6.30 -0.18
CA ALA A 23 4.21 -5.87 -1.29
C ALA A 23 5.03 -7.03 -1.89
N LYS A 24 5.48 -7.97 -1.05
CA LYS A 24 6.28 -9.13 -1.45
C LYS A 24 5.45 -10.19 -2.17
N HIS A 25 4.27 -10.50 -1.65
CA HIS A 25 3.45 -11.64 -2.13
C HIS A 25 2.40 -11.22 -3.17
N GLY A 26 2.02 -9.94 -3.21
CA GLY A 26 0.96 -9.48 -4.12
C GLY A 26 -0.43 -10.00 -3.73
N GLU A 27 -0.62 -10.32 -2.46
CA GLU A 27 -1.88 -10.84 -1.90
C GLU A 27 -2.42 -9.88 -0.84
N ARG A 28 -3.73 -9.63 -0.85
CA ARG A 28 -4.39 -8.79 0.16
C ARG A 28 -4.36 -9.46 1.54
N LEU A 29 -4.31 -8.66 2.60
CA LEU A 29 -4.47 -9.11 3.98
C LEU A 29 -5.55 -8.28 4.70
N ILE A 30 -6.39 -8.98 5.47
CA ILE A 30 -7.32 -8.39 6.44
C ILE A 30 -6.87 -8.88 7.81
N VAL A 31 -6.47 -7.94 8.67
CA VAL A 31 -5.92 -8.21 10.00
C VAL A 31 -6.81 -7.49 11.02
N PRO A 32 -7.79 -8.19 11.62
CA PRO A 32 -8.72 -7.60 12.60
C PRO A 32 -8.02 -7.11 13.87
N ASP A 33 -6.98 -7.83 14.31
CA ASP A 33 -6.15 -7.47 15.46
C ASP A 33 -4.66 -7.67 15.13
N VAL A 34 -3.94 -6.55 14.97
CA VAL A 34 -2.52 -6.57 14.62
C VAL A 34 -1.61 -7.10 15.72
N TYR A 35 -2.03 -7.08 17.00
CA TYR A 35 -1.20 -7.59 18.09
C TYR A 35 -1.14 -9.12 18.11
N THR A 36 -2.08 -9.77 17.41
CA THR A 36 -2.07 -11.23 17.20
C THR A 36 -1.31 -11.66 15.96
N ASP A 37 -0.93 -10.71 15.09
CA ASP A 37 -0.26 -11.00 13.82
C ASP A 37 1.26 -10.83 13.95
N PRO A 38 2.08 -11.89 13.77
CA PRO A 38 3.53 -11.81 13.91
C PRO A 38 4.20 -10.93 12.85
N ARG A 39 3.49 -10.56 11.78
CA ARG A 39 3.99 -9.67 10.74
C ARG A 39 3.85 -8.20 11.14
N PHE A 40 3.19 -7.86 12.24
CA PHE A 40 2.98 -6.48 12.62
C PHE A 40 4.29 -5.79 13.04
N ALA A 41 4.61 -4.67 12.36
CA ALA A 41 5.82 -3.90 12.64
C ALA A 41 5.56 -2.85 13.72
N LYS A 42 5.51 -3.26 14.99
CA LYS A 42 5.21 -2.39 16.15
C LYS A 42 6.11 -1.15 16.23
N ARG A 43 7.35 -1.21 15.74
CA ARG A 43 8.27 -0.06 15.68
C ARG A 43 7.67 1.16 14.96
N ILE A 44 6.77 0.95 13.99
CA ILE A 44 6.16 2.03 13.20
C ILE A 44 5.20 2.83 14.06
N ASP A 45 4.39 2.14 14.87
CA ASP A 45 3.51 2.76 15.86
C ASP A 45 4.32 3.53 16.90
N GLU A 46 5.40 2.96 17.41
CA GLU A 46 6.30 3.62 18.38
C GLU A 46 6.92 4.91 17.81
N MET A 47 7.35 4.90 16.55
CA MET A 47 7.91 6.08 15.87
C MET A 47 6.84 7.15 15.59
N THR A 48 5.64 6.74 15.20
CA THR A 48 4.59 7.64 14.73
C THR A 48 3.63 8.08 15.84
N LYS A 49 3.73 7.45 17.01
CA LYS A 49 2.80 7.57 18.15
C LYS A 49 1.35 7.26 17.75
N LEU A 50 1.19 6.38 16.76
CA LEU A 50 -0.11 5.83 16.38
C LEU A 50 -0.35 4.54 17.16
N GLU A 51 -1.61 4.27 17.45
CA GLU A 51 -2.06 2.99 17.98
C GLU A 51 -2.84 2.27 16.88
N THR A 52 -2.17 1.36 16.19
CA THR A 52 -2.76 0.52 15.16
C THR A 52 -3.36 -0.72 15.81
N ARG A 53 -4.64 -0.94 15.59
CA ARG A 53 -5.42 -2.08 16.08
C ARG A 53 -5.79 -3.03 14.97
N SER A 54 -6.19 -2.49 13.82
CA SER A 54 -6.66 -3.28 12.69
C SER A 54 -6.08 -2.75 11.38
N ILE A 55 -5.81 -3.63 10.42
CA ILE A 55 -5.28 -3.25 9.11
C ILE A 55 -5.98 -4.05 8.01
N ILE A 56 -6.36 -3.35 6.94
CA ILE A 56 -6.66 -3.95 5.64
C ILE A 56 -5.60 -3.46 4.67
N CYS A 57 -4.85 -4.37 4.07
CA CYS A 57 -3.76 -4.04 3.16
C CYS A 57 -3.98 -4.73 1.81
N VAL A 58 -4.00 -3.92 0.75
CA VAL A 58 -4.30 -4.38 -0.61
C VAL A 58 -3.16 -3.96 -1.55
N PRO A 59 -2.66 -4.87 -2.39
CA PRO A 59 -1.60 -4.55 -3.32
C PRO A 59 -2.11 -3.75 -4.53
N LEU A 60 -1.30 -2.79 -4.99
CA LEU A 60 -1.45 -2.14 -6.30
C LEU A 60 -0.72 -3.00 -7.34
N ARG A 61 -1.44 -3.85 -8.06
CA ARG A 61 -0.85 -4.81 -9.00
C ARG A 61 -0.98 -4.33 -10.43
N SER A 62 0.14 -4.31 -11.15
CA SER A 62 0.11 -4.28 -12.60
C SER A 62 0.39 -5.67 -13.17
N LYS A 63 0.33 -5.81 -14.50
CA LYS A 63 0.58 -7.11 -15.17
C LYS A 63 1.96 -7.68 -14.89
N LEU A 64 2.94 -6.84 -14.57
CA LEU A 64 4.35 -7.24 -14.46
C LEU A 64 4.83 -7.35 -13.01
N ARG A 65 4.23 -6.59 -12.07
CA ARG A 65 4.71 -6.48 -10.69
C ARG A 65 3.71 -5.80 -9.75
N VAL A 66 4.00 -5.88 -8.46
CA VAL A 66 3.38 -5.02 -7.44
C VAL A 66 4.05 -3.64 -7.49
N LEU A 67 3.26 -2.59 -7.75
CA LEU A 67 3.71 -1.20 -7.81
C LEU A 67 3.80 -0.54 -6.43
N GLY A 68 3.02 -1.05 -5.47
CA GLY A 68 2.89 -0.51 -4.12
C GLY A 68 1.74 -1.20 -3.37
N VAL A 69 1.34 -0.62 -2.24
CA VAL A 69 0.21 -1.11 -1.43
C VAL A 69 -0.64 0.06 -0.94
N ILE A 70 -1.93 -0.19 -0.75
CA ILE A 70 -2.84 0.69 -0.01
C ILE A 70 -3.17 0.01 1.32
N GLN A 71 -3.17 0.78 2.39
CA GLN A 71 -3.55 0.31 3.73
C GLN A 71 -4.66 1.18 4.30
N LEU A 72 -5.70 0.54 4.82
CA LEU A 72 -6.63 1.14 5.76
C LEU A 72 -6.28 0.68 7.17
N VAL A 73 -6.22 1.64 8.10
CA VAL A 73 -5.80 1.43 9.48
C VAL A 73 -6.97 1.77 10.39
N ASN A 74 -7.21 0.95 11.41
CA ASN A 74 -8.29 1.11 12.40
C ASN A 74 -9.67 1.24 11.77
N VAL A 75 -9.95 0.38 10.78
CA VAL A 75 -11.29 0.30 10.18
C VAL A 75 -12.25 -0.46 11.08
N HIS A 76 -13.51 -0.05 11.01
CA HIS A 76 -14.67 -0.76 11.53
C HIS A 76 -14.88 -2.04 10.74
N MET A 77 -14.36 -3.16 11.25
CA MET A 77 -14.33 -4.45 10.55
C MET A 77 -15.75 -4.97 10.25
N GLU A 78 -16.73 -4.60 11.05
CA GLU A 78 -18.15 -4.90 10.86
C GLU A 78 -18.71 -4.36 9.53
N HIS A 79 -18.11 -3.32 8.97
CA HIS A 79 -18.52 -2.73 7.68
C HIS A 79 -17.75 -3.33 6.51
N PHE A 80 -16.66 -4.06 6.75
CA PHE A 80 -15.79 -4.57 5.69
C PHE A 80 -16.21 -5.97 5.24
N THR A 81 -17.33 -6.02 4.53
CA THR A 81 -17.84 -7.25 3.93
C THR A 81 -17.01 -7.70 2.73
N ASP A 82 -17.32 -8.89 2.19
CA ASP A 82 -16.71 -9.35 0.94
C ASP A 82 -16.93 -8.37 -0.23
N GLN A 83 -18.08 -7.68 -0.25
CA GLN A 83 -18.40 -6.69 -1.27
C GLN A 83 -17.51 -5.45 -1.16
N GLU A 84 -17.33 -4.90 0.04
CA GLU A 84 -16.41 -3.77 0.28
C GLU A 84 -14.97 -4.15 -0.04
N THR A 85 -14.58 -5.38 0.30
CA THR A 85 -13.23 -5.86 0.00
C THR A 85 -13.02 -6.05 -1.51
N PHE A 86 -14.03 -6.51 -2.23
CA PHE A 86 -13.99 -6.60 -3.70
C PHE A 86 -13.93 -5.22 -4.35
N PHE A 87 -14.71 -4.27 -3.84
CA PHE A 87 -14.69 -2.88 -4.31
C PHE A 87 -13.31 -2.24 -4.11
N LEU A 88 -12.73 -2.38 -2.91
CA LEU A 88 -11.39 -1.88 -2.64
C LEU A 88 -10.33 -2.52 -3.55
N GLN A 89 -10.42 -3.84 -3.80
CA GLN A 89 -9.51 -4.51 -4.71
C GLN A 89 -9.62 -3.93 -6.13
N SER A 90 -10.85 -3.74 -6.63
CA SER A 90 -11.10 -3.15 -7.94
C SER A 90 -10.53 -1.74 -8.04
N LEU A 91 -10.72 -0.91 -7.01
CA LEU A 91 -10.14 0.43 -6.94
C LEU A 91 -8.61 0.39 -7.00
N CYS A 92 -7.98 -0.53 -6.28
CA CYS A 92 -6.53 -0.73 -6.29
C CYS A 92 -6.02 -1.14 -7.68
N ASP A 93 -6.75 -2.02 -8.37
CA ASP A 93 -6.39 -2.48 -9.71
C ASP A 93 -6.47 -1.32 -10.72
N TYR A 94 -7.52 -0.49 -10.69
CA TYR A 94 -7.62 0.71 -11.53
C TYR A 94 -6.53 1.75 -11.21
N ALA A 95 -6.25 1.98 -9.92
CA ALA A 95 -5.19 2.88 -9.50
C ALA A 95 -3.81 2.41 -10.00
N ALA A 96 -3.55 1.10 -9.97
CA ALA A 96 -2.31 0.53 -10.48
C ALA A 96 -2.15 0.79 -11.99
N ILE A 97 -3.22 0.61 -12.77
CA ILE A 97 -3.24 0.93 -14.21
C ILE A 97 -2.94 2.42 -14.45
N ALA A 98 -3.61 3.31 -13.71
CA ALA A 98 -3.41 4.75 -13.87
C ALA A 98 -1.96 5.17 -13.55
N ILE A 99 -1.38 4.63 -12.47
CA ILE A 99 0.01 4.90 -12.08
C ILE A 99 0.99 4.38 -13.15
N GLU A 100 0.75 3.19 -13.70
CA GLU A 100 1.61 2.62 -14.74
C GLU A 100 1.53 3.42 -16.05
N ASN A 101 0.34 3.88 -16.43
CA ASN A 101 0.14 4.74 -17.59
C ASN A 101 0.86 6.09 -17.42
N ALA A 102 0.70 6.76 -16.27
CA ALA A 102 1.36 8.03 -16.00
C ALA A 102 2.89 7.92 -16.10
N ARG A 103 3.48 6.88 -15.49
CA ARG A 103 4.93 6.61 -15.58
C ARG A 103 5.40 6.30 -17.00
N SER A 104 4.57 5.62 -17.78
CA SER A 104 4.89 5.30 -19.18
C SER A 104 4.90 6.57 -20.04
N VAL A 105 3.96 7.48 -19.82
CA VAL A 105 3.91 8.78 -20.51
C VAL A 105 5.11 9.64 -20.15
N GLU A 106 5.47 9.75 -18.86
CA GLU A 106 6.66 10.49 -18.41
C GLU A 106 7.94 9.98 -19.09
N LYS A 107 8.12 8.64 -19.16
CA LYS A 107 9.30 8.03 -19.77
C LYS A 107 9.40 8.30 -21.28
N ILE A 108 8.28 8.38 -21.98
CA ILE A 108 8.25 8.75 -23.40
C ILE A 108 8.68 10.21 -23.58
N GLN A 109 8.21 11.11 -22.72
CA GLN A 109 8.54 12.54 -22.77
C GLN A 109 10.03 12.81 -22.50
N GLU A 110 10.66 12.09 -21.57
CA GLU A 110 12.11 12.21 -21.30
C GLU A 110 12.97 11.84 -22.54
N LEU A 111 12.54 10.85 -23.32
CA LEU A 111 13.25 10.40 -24.52
C LEU A 111 13.09 11.39 -25.69
N THR A 112 11.92 12.01 -25.85
CA THR A 112 11.71 13.01 -26.91
C THR A 112 12.56 14.28 -26.70
N ILE A 113 12.88 14.64 -25.46
CA ILE A 113 13.70 15.84 -25.17
C ILE A 113 15.20 15.59 -25.41
N THR A 114 15.66 14.33 -25.44
CA THR A 114 17.08 13.99 -25.61
C THR A 114 17.51 13.79 -27.06
N ASP A 115 16.57 13.66 -28.01
CA ASP A 115 16.86 13.55 -29.45
C ASP A 115 17.01 14.92 -30.16
N ASP A 116 16.72 16.04 -29.48
CA ASP A 116 16.84 17.41 -30.00
C ASP A 116 18.17 18.12 -29.61
N CYS A 117 19.28 17.38 -29.42
CA CYS A 117 20.61 17.93 -29.15
C CYS A 117 21.67 17.49 -30.18
#